data_AF-A0A8S1GYY4-F1
#
_entry.id   AF-A0A8S1GYY4-F1
#
_cell.length_a   1.000
_cell.length_b   1.000
_cell.length_c   1.000
_cell.angle_alpha   90.00
_cell.angle_beta   90.00
_cell.angle_gamma   90.00
#
_symmetry.space_group_name_H-M   'P 1'
#
loop_
_entity.id
_entity.type
_entity.pdbx_description
1 polymer ?
#
loop_
_entity_poly.entity_id
_entity_poly.type
_entity_poly.pdbx_seq_one_letter_code
_entity_poly.pdbx_strand_id
1 'polypeptide(L)'
;MEEKYATCGVCGIEKKGAYKCPRCSQPYCSIKCYRNEKHGQCSEGFYKERVKDQLKGQFFEQSTSDADANEKLRKYMSGDWSDIPEGEALDSDDDAEAEKHAQTVFSATMQDYSLDDKEIERRLVALGLSEDPEELMKALTEDERAAFVHLAQSIEEEEYEQSCFRKS
;
A
#
# COMPACT_ATOMS: atom_id res chain seq x y z
N MET A 1 6.85 -38.63 -9.76
CA MET A 1 7.34 -37.30 -10.18
C MET A 1 7.98 -36.70 -8.93
N GLU A 2 9.30 -36.64 -8.88
CA GLU A 2 10.02 -36.19 -7.67
C GLU A 2 9.73 -34.70 -7.40
N GLU A 3 9.09 -34.42 -6.27
CA GLU A 3 8.79 -33.06 -5.85
C GLU A 3 10.07 -32.40 -5.33
N LYS A 4 10.75 -31.62 -6.19
CA LYS A 4 11.99 -30.92 -5.83
C LYS A 4 11.67 -29.71 -4.95
N TYR A 5 12.02 -29.82 -3.68
CA TYR A 5 12.07 -28.70 -2.75
C TYR A 5 13.32 -27.85 -3.04
N ALA A 6 13.17 -26.53 -2.95
CA ALA A 6 14.28 -25.60 -3.11
C ALA A 6 14.22 -24.51 -2.05
N THR A 7 15.38 -24.19 -1.50
CA THR A 7 15.55 -23.12 -0.53
C THR A 7 15.47 -21.77 -1.22
N CYS A 8 14.65 -20.86 -0.70
CA CYS A 8 14.58 -19.49 -1.19
C CYS A 8 15.86 -18.71 -0.82
N GLY A 9 16.55 -18.12 -1.80
CA GLY A 9 17.75 -17.32 -1.59
C GLY A 9 17.51 -15.99 -0.86
N VAL A 10 16.25 -15.62 -0.62
CA VAL A 10 15.86 -14.34 -0.01
C VAL A 10 15.41 -14.52 1.45
N CYS A 11 14.49 -15.45 1.70
CA CYS A 11 13.96 -15.71 3.04
C CYS A 11 14.56 -16.96 3.71
N GLY A 12 15.35 -17.76 3.00
CA GLY A 12 15.97 -18.98 3.55
C GLY A 12 15.03 -20.16 3.78
N ILE A 13 13.74 -20.01 3.46
CA ILE A 13 12.72 -21.05 3.70
C ILE A 13 12.71 -22.03 2.51
N GLU A 14 12.68 -23.33 2.82
CA GLU A 14 12.44 -24.38 1.83
C GLU A 14 10.97 -24.45 1.43
N LYS A 15 10.72 -24.33 0.12
CA LYS A 15 9.37 -24.38 -0.44
C LYS A 15 9.36 -25.31 -1.67
N LYS A 16 8.24 -26.00 -1.87
CA LYS A 16 7.97 -26.69 -3.15
C LYS A 16 7.73 -25.63 -4.23
N GLY A 17 8.27 -25.85 -5.43
CA GLY A 17 8.00 -24.99 -6.59
C GLY A 17 8.62 -23.59 -6.51
N ALA A 18 9.85 -23.47 -6.00
CA ALA A 18 10.56 -22.19 -6.06
C ALA A 18 10.84 -21.78 -7.51
N TYR A 19 10.53 -20.52 -7.83
CA TYR A 19 10.82 -19.90 -9.11
C TYR A 19 12.30 -19.51 -9.19
N LYS A 20 12.85 -19.36 -10.39
CA LYS A 20 14.23 -18.90 -10.60
C LYS A 20 14.24 -17.56 -11.31
N CYS A 21 14.99 -16.60 -10.79
CA CYS A 21 15.18 -15.31 -11.43
C CYS A 21 15.94 -15.47 -12.77
N PRO A 22 15.44 -14.95 -13.90
CA PRO A 22 16.13 -15.09 -15.20
C PRO A 22 17.42 -14.27 -15.31
N ARG A 23 17.63 -13.28 -14.41
CA ARG A 23 18.83 -12.43 -14.41
C ARG A 23 19.98 -12.99 -13.58
N CYS A 24 19.69 -13.46 -12.37
CA CYS A 24 20.72 -13.94 -11.44
C CYS A 24 20.62 -15.44 -11.09
N SER A 25 19.63 -16.15 -11.66
CA SER A 25 19.35 -17.57 -11.40
C SER A 25 19.04 -17.95 -9.94
N GLN A 26 18.88 -16.97 -9.04
CA GLN A 26 18.56 -17.25 -7.65
C GLN A 26 17.12 -17.79 -7.48
N PRO A 27 16.93 -18.82 -6.65
CA PRO A 27 15.61 -19.37 -6.34
C PRO A 27 14.84 -18.45 -5.38
N TYR A 28 13.55 -18.22 -5.65
CA TYR A 28 12.65 -17.46 -4.78
C TYR A 28 11.29 -18.15 -4.65
N CYS A 29 10.66 -18.07 -3.48
CA CYS A 29 9.41 -18.78 -3.20
C CYS A 29 8.13 -17.99 -3.52
N SER A 30 8.22 -16.66 -3.63
CA SER A 30 7.05 -15.79 -3.87
C SER A 30 7.45 -14.45 -4.46
N ILE A 31 6.48 -13.71 -5.00
CA ILE A 31 6.69 -12.33 -5.49
C ILE A 31 7.23 -11.42 -4.37
N LYS A 32 6.82 -11.63 -3.11
CA LYS A 32 7.37 -10.89 -1.97
C LYS A 32 8.88 -11.08 -1.83
N CYS A 33 9.37 -12.30 -2.06
CA CYS A 33 10.81 -12.57 -2.08
C CYS A 33 11.49 -11.99 -3.31
N TYR A 34 10.83 -12.03 -4.48
CA TYR A 34 11.37 -11.41 -5.70
C TYR A 34 11.56 -9.90 -5.56
N ARG A 35 10.63 -9.21 -4.89
CA ARG A 35 10.62 -7.74 -4.66
C ARG A 35 11.35 -7.28 -3.39
N ASN A 36 11.89 -8.21 -2.61
CA ASN A 36 12.57 -7.86 -1.36
C ASN A 36 13.86 -7.08 -1.67
N GLU A 37 14.29 -6.20 -0.77
CA GLU A 37 15.53 -5.43 -0.89
C GLU A 37 16.75 -6.31 -1.18
N LYS A 38 16.81 -7.52 -0.59
CA LYS A 38 17.88 -8.51 -0.86
C LYS A 38 17.96 -8.95 -2.33
N HIS A 39 16.87 -8.81 -3.09
CA HIS A 39 16.77 -9.08 -4.53
C HIS A 39 16.30 -7.82 -5.29
N GLY A 40 16.57 -6.62 -4.76
CA GLY A 40 16.17 -5.33 -5.33
C GLY A 40 16.83 -5.07 -6.69
N GLN A 41 18.10 -5.38 -6.84
CA GLN A 41 18.88 -5.04 -8.03
C GLN A 41 18.34 -5.68 -9.32
N CYS A 42 17.85 -6.92 -9.24
CA CYS A 42 17.24 -7.61 -10.38
C CYS A 42 15.78 -7.22 -10.60
N SER A 43 15.02 -7.03 -9.51
CA SER A 43 13.60 -6.69 -9.58
C SER A 43 13.39 -5.26 -10.08
N GLU A 44 14.11 -4.28 -9.53
CA GLU A 44 14.07 -2.88 -9.98
C GLU A 44 14.54 -2.72 -11.42
N GLY A 45 15.61 -3.41 -11.81
CA GLY A 45 16.10 -3.39 -13.19
C GLY A 45 15.04 -3.88 -14.18
N PHE A 46 14.31 -4.94 -13.82
CA PHE A 46 13.19 -5.43 -14.62
C PHE A 46 12.03 -4.42 -14.65
N TYR A 47 11.61 -3.88 -13.50
CA TYR A 47 10.51 -2.90 -13.46
C TYR A 47 10.83 -1.65 -14.28
N LYS A 48 12.04 -1.11 -14.14
CA LYS A 48 12.48 0.08 -14.88
C LYS A 48 12.46 -0.16 -16.39
N GLU A 49 12.90 -1.33 -16.84
CA GLU A 49 12.85 -1.70 -18.27
C GLU A 49 11.41 -1.81 -18.75
N ARG A 50 10.55 -2.51 -18.01
CA ARG A 50 9.12 -2.65 -18.35
C ARG A 50 8.40 -1.32 -18.45
N VAL A 51 8.66 -0.40 -17.51
CA VAL A 51 8.08 0.95 -17.53
C VAL A 51 8.60 1.74 -18.74
N LYS A 52 9.91 1.69 -19.01
CA LYS A 52 10.50 2.35 -20.18
C LYS A 52 9.90 1.84 -21.49
N ASP A 53 9.74 0.52 -21.63
CA ASP A 53 9.22 -0.07 -22.85
C ASP A 53 7.73 0.24 -23.02
N GLN A 54 6.95 0.25 -21.93
CA GLN A 54 5.55 0.68 -21.97
C GLN A 54 5.43 2.16 -22.38
N LEU A 55 6.27 3.03 -21.83
CA LEU A 55 6.28 4.45 -22.17
C LEU A 55 6.67 4.67 -23.64
N LYS A 56 7.69 3.97 -24.15
CA LYS A 56 8.05 4.03 -25.59
C LYS A 56 6.91 3.63 -26.52
N GLY A 57 6.04 2.70 -26.10
CA GLY A 57 4.87 2.28 -26.88
C GLY A 57 3.68 3.23 -26.77
N GLN A 58 3.69 4.17 -25.81
CA GLN A 58 2.64 5.19 -25.62
C GLN A 58 3.03 6.55 -26.23
N PHE A 59 4.32 6.79 -26.47
CA PHE A 59 4.72 7.86 -27.36
C PHE A 59 4.40 7.45 -28.80
N PHE A 60 3.46 8.19 -29.41
CA PHE A 60 3.13 8.23 -30.84
C PHE A 60 1.96 7.37 -31.37
N GLU A 61 0.75 7.80 -31.02
CA GLU A 61 -0.30 8.02 -32.05
C GLU A 61 -0.62 9.51 -32.26
N GLN A 62 -0.02 10.42 -31.46
CA GLN A 62 -0.08 11.86 -31.70
C GLN A 62 1.21 12.32 -32.40
N SER A 63 1.13 12.44 -33.71
CA SER A 63 2.24 12.84 -34.56
C SER A 63 2.63 14.31 -34.39
N THR A 64 3.59 14.60 -33.52
CA THR A 64 4.40 15.82 -33.61
C THR A 64 5.85 15.44 -33.32
N SER A 65 6.72 15.53 -34.33
CA SER A 65 8.15 15.19 -34.22
C SER A 65 8.78 15.73 -32.94
N ASP A 66 9.74 15.02 -32.34
CA ASP A 66 10.44 15.43 -31.10
C ASP A 66 10.98 16.87 -31.12
N ALA A 67 11.26 17.40 -32.32
CA ALA A 67 11.63 18.80 -32.55
C ALA A 67 10.48 19.79 -32.27
N ASP A 68 9.27 19.46 -32.69
CA ASP A 68 8.06 20.29 -32.53
C ASP A 68 7.59 20.29 -31.06
N ALA A 69 7.73 19.16 -30.36
CA ALA A 69 7.47 19.10 -28.92
C ALA A 69 8.48 19.94 -28.10
N ASN A 70 9.77 19.88 -28.45
CA ASN A 70 10.80 20.70 -27.81
C ASN A 70 10.64 22.19 -28.12
N GLU A 71 10.27 22.55 -29.34
CA GLU A 71 10.04 23.94 -29.73
C GLU A 71 8.86 24.55 -28.94
N LYS A 72 7.75 23.82 -28.82
CA LYS A 72 6.59 24.22 -28.02
C LYS A 72 6.93 24.38 -26.54
N LEU A 73 7.72 23.46 -25.97
CA LEU A 73 8.18 23.57 -24.59
C LEU A 73 9.07 24.81 -24.39
N ARG A 74 9.96 25.11 -25.34
CA ARG A 74 10.80 26.31 -25.27
C ARG A 74 9.99 27.60 -25.36
N LYS A 75 8.97 27.66 -26.22
CA LYS A 75 8.04 28.80 -26.33
C LYS A 75 7.25 29.02 -25.03
N TYR A 76 6.79 27.94 -24.40
CA TYR A 76 6.11 27.97 -23.10
C TYR A 76 7.04 28.50 -21.99
N MET A 77 8.29 28.04 -21.96
CA MET A 77 9.29 28.48 -20.97
C MET A 77 9.75 29.93 -21.20
N SER A 78 9.76 30.42 -22.44
CA SER A 78 10.07 31.83 -22.72
C SER A 78 8.92 32.78 -22.42
N GLY A 79 7.73 32.27 -22.11
CA GLY A 79 6.54 33.08 -21.82
C GLY A 79 6.03 33.88 -23.03
N ASP A 80 6.37 33.45 -24.24
CA ASP A 80 5.88 34.07 -25.48
C ASP A 80 4.58 33.38 -25.89
N TRP A 81 3.48 34.00 -25.49
CA TRP A 81 2.12 33.51 -25.68
C TRP A 81 1.44 34.10 -26.92
N SER A 82 2.18 34.89 -27.71
CA SER A 82 1.66 35.76 -28.76
C SER A 82 1.00 35.00 -29.92
N ASP A 83 1.39 33.74 -30.16
CA ASP A 83 0.91 32.89 -31.25
C ASP A 83 -0.07 31.78 -30.80
N ILE A 84 -0.43 31.74 -29.52
CA ILE A 84 -1.41 30.75 -29.03
C ILE A 84 -2.80 31.36 -29.21
N PRO A 85 -3.68 30.78 -30.06
CA PRO A 85 -5.05 31.27 -30.15
C PRO A 85 -5.69 31.18 -28.77
N GLU A 86 -6.41 32.23 -28.35
CA GLU A 86 -7.22 32.22 -27.12
C GLU A 86 -8.24 31.08 -27.22
N GLY A 87 -7.82 29.90 -26.79
CA GLY A 87 -8.68 28.75 -26.63
C GLY A 87 -9.63 28.99 -25.48
N GLU A 88 -10.83 28.43 -25.61
CA GLU A 88 -11.82 28.39 -24.55
C GLU A 88 -11.16 27.93 -23.24
N ALA A 89 -11.47 28.61 -22.14
CA ALA A 89 -10.96 28.24 -20.83
C ALA A 89 -11.28 26.75 -20.62
N LEU A 90 -10.23 25.92 -20.57
CA LEU A 90 -10.35 24.53 -20.16
C LEU A 90 -10.73 24.57 -18.68
N ASP A 91 -12.03 24.62 -18.41
CA ASP A 91 -12.56 24.41 -17.09
C ASP A 91 -12.24 22.96 -16.72
N SER A 92 -11.20 22.80 -15.90
CA SER A 92 -10.80 21.52 -15.33
C SER A 92 -11.76 21.10 -14.21
N ASP A 93 -13.05 21.34 -14.40
CA ASP A 93 -14.14 21.05 -13.48
C ASP A 93 -15.27 20.31 -14.22
N ASP A 94 -14.92 19.33 -15.06
CA ASP A 94 -15.87 18.28 -15.43
C ASP A 94 -16.04 17.34 -14.22
N ASP A 95 -16.73 17.88 -13.20
CA ASP A 95 -16.99 17.34 -11.87
C ASP A 95 -17.96 16.13 -11.91
N ALA A 96 -18.43 15.74 -13.09
CA ALA A 96 -19.44 14.68 -13.24
C ALA A 96 -18.91 13.28 -12.85
N GLU A 97 -17.60 13.05 -12.89
CA GLU A 97 -16.99 11.74 -12.60
C GLU A 97 -15.94 11.78 -11.46
N ALA A 98 -15.70 12.95 -10.86
CA ALA A 98 -14.76 13.09 -9.74
C ALA A 98 -15.24 12.34 -8.49
N GLU A 99 -16.54 12.40 -8.19
CA GLU A 99 -17.15 11.73 -7.04
C GLU A 99 -17.12 10.21 -7.17
N LYS A 100 -17.40 9.70 -8.37
CA LYS A 100 -17.33 8.26 -8.68
C LYS A 100 -15.89 7.74 -8.65
N HIS A 101 -14.93 8.53 -9.12
CA HIS A 101 -13.52 8.20 -9.01
C HIS A 101 -13.07 8.15 -7.55
N ALA A 102 -13.44 9.16 -6.74
CA ALA A 102 -13.16 9.19 -5.31
C ALA A 102 -13.75 7.97 -4.59
N GLN A 103 -14.99 7.60 -4.90
CA GLN A 103 -15.65 6.43 -4.32
C GLN A 103 -15.00 5.10 -4.77
N THR A 104 -14.51 5.04 -6.01
CA THR A 104 -13.76 3.88 -6.53
C THR A 104 -12.40 3.73 -5.82
N VAL A 105 -11.68 4.83 -5.64
CA VAL A 105 -10.40 4.82 -4.92
C VAL A 105 -10.59 4.48 -3.45
N PHE A 106 -11.61 5.05 -2.80
CA PHE A 106 -11.93 4.74 -1.40
C PHE A 106 -12.31 3.27 -1.19
N SER A 107 -13.18 2.73 -2.05
CA SER A 107 -13.57 1.32 -1.96
C SER A 107 -12.41 0.36 -2.26
N ALA A 108 -11.60 0.64 -3.29
CA ALA A 108 -10.45 -0.17 -3.63
C ALA A 108 -9.37 -0.17 -2.53
N THR A 109 -9.14 0.97 -1.88
CA THR A 109 -8.18 1.07 -0.77
C THR A 109 -8.70 0.42 0.51
N MET A 110 -10.00 0.52 0.80
CA MET A 110 -10.63 -0.15 1.95
C MET A 110 -10.68 -1.68 1.79
N GLN A 111 -10.77 -2.21 0.56
CA GLN A 111 -10.86 -3.64 0.32
C GLN A 111 -9.60 -4.42 0.78
N ASP A 112 -8.45 -3.76 0.80
CA ASP A 112 -7.20 -4.33 1.35
C ASP A 112 -7.24 -4.46 2.88
N TYR A 113 -8.12 -3.72 3.56
CA TYR A 113 -8.25 -3.69 5.02
C TYR A 113 -9.59 -4.24 5.55
N SER A 114 -10.61 -4.42 4.68
CA SER A 114 -11.85 -5.10 5.06
C SER A 114 -11.64 -6.61 5.07
N LEU A 115 -10.96 -7.10 6.10
CA LEU A 115 -10.99 -8.51 6.43
C LEU A 115 -12.44 -8.86 6.77
N ASP A 116 -12.92 -10.00 6.29
CA ASP A 116 -14.20 -10.51 6.77
C ASP A 116 -14.11 -10.77 8.29
N ASP A 117 -15.22 -10.63 9.00
CA ASP A 117 -15.25 -10.78 10.47
C ASP A 117 -14.65 -12.12 10.93
N LYS A 118 -14.73 -13.16 10.09
CA LYS A 118 -14.17 -14.50 10.37
C LYS A 118 -12.65 -14.53 10.28
N GLU A 119 -12.05 -13.76 9.39
CA GLU A 119 -10.60 -13.59 9.26
C GLU A 119 -10.06 -12.71 10.38
N ILE A 120 -10.83 -11.71 10.83
CA ILE A 120 -10.52 -10.94 12.05
C ILE A 120 -10.50 -11.88 13.25
N GLU A 121 -11.57 -12.66 13.45
CA GLU A 121 -11.70 -13.62 14.55
C GLU A 121 -10.56 -14.66 14.52
N ARG A 122 -10.25 -15.22 13.35
CA ARG A 122 -9.12 -16.15 13.19
C ARG A 122 -7.79 -15.54 13.63
N ARG A 123 -7.54 -14.25 13.32
CA ARG A 123 -6.30 -13.56 13.71
C ARG A 123 -6.26 -13.26 15.19
N LEU A 124 -7.37 -12.82 15.78
CA LEU A 124 -7.48 -12.60 17.23
C LEU A 124 -7.20 -13.89 17.98
N VAL A 125 -7.83 -15.00 17.58
CA VAL A 125 -7.57 -16.33 18.17
C VAL A 125 -6.12 -16.78 17.98
N ALA A 126 -5.53 -16.53 16.80
CA ALA A 126 -4.12 -16.86 16.55
C ALA A 126 -3.14 -16.04 17.42
N LEU A 127 -3.54 -14.84 17.86
CA LEU A 127 -2.82 -14.02 18.82
C LEU A 127 -3.14 -14.36 20.28
N GLY A 128 -4.03 -15.34 20.53
CA GLY A 128 -4.47 -15.72 21.87
C GLY A 128 -5.47 -14.74 22.49
N LEU A 129 -6.07 -13.85 21.69
CA LEU A 129 -7.12 -12.93 22.12
C LEU A 129 -8.47 -13.59 21.86
N SER A 130 -9.21 -13.90 22.94
CA SER A 130 -10.60 -14.36 22.85
C SER A 130 -11.59 -13.20 23.03
N GLU A 131 -12.85 -13.45 22.72
CA GLU A 131 -13.93 -12.48 22.93
C GLU A 131 -14.34 -12.38 24.41
N ASP A 132 -13.92 -13.33 25.25
CA ASP A 132 -14.26 -13.39 26.68
C ASP A 132 -13.30 -12.51 27.52
N PRO A 133 -13.82 -11.47 28.20
CA PRO A 133 -13.02 -10.60 29.06
C PRO A 133 -12.27 -11.34 30.17
N GLU A 134 -12.83 -12.44 30.72
CA GLU A 134 -12.18 -13.17 31.80
C GLU A 134 -10.95 -13.96 31.30
N GLU A 135 -11.05 -14.53 30.10
CA GLU A 135 -9.95 -15.21 29.46
C GLU A 135 -8.83 -14.24 29.04
N LEU A 136 -9.19 -13.07 28.52
CA LEU A 136 -8.24 -11.99 28.22
C LEU A 136 -7.48 -11.55 29.47
N MET A 137 -8.18 -11.38 30.60
CA MET A 137 -7.57 -11.00 31.87
C MET A 137 -6.65 -12.09 32.45
N LYS A 138 -6.91 -13.35 32.11
CA LYS A 138 -6.09 -14.49 32.51
C LYS A 138 -4.86 -14.68 31.61
N ALA A 139 -4.90 -14.19 30.38
CA ALA A 139 -3.78 -14.24 29.44
C ALA A 139 -2.65 -13.26 29.80
N LEU A 140 -2.95 -12.21 30.58
CA LEU A 140 -1.98 -11.24 31.09
C LEU A 140 -1.17 -11.79 32.27
N THR A 141 0.09 -11.36 32.39
CA THR A 141 0.88 -11.60 33.61
C THR A 141 0.35 -10.80 34.80
N GLU A 142 0.74 -11.16 36.02
CA GLU A 142 0.28 -10.46 37.23
C GLU A 142 0.63 -8.97 37.23
N ASP A 143 1.83 -8.63 36.73
CA ASP A 143 2.31 -7.25 36.62
C ASP A 143 1.54 -6.46 35.54
N GLU A 144 1.28 -7.07 34.38
CA GLU A 144 0.50 -6.45 33.30
C GLU A 144 -0.96 -6.25 33.70
N ARG A 145 -1.54 -7.21 34.42
CA ARG A 145 -2.91 -7.11 34.94
C ARG A 145 -3.03 -5.98 35.97
N ALA A 146 -2.05 -5.86 36.88
CA ALA A 146 -2.03 -4.77 37.84
C ALA A 146 -1.90 -3.39 37.16
N ALA A 147 -1.04 -3.29 36.14
CA ALA A 147 -0.90 -2.07 35.34
C ALA A 147 -2.19 -1.72 34.59
N PHE A 148 -2.87 -2.70 34.00
CA PHE A 148 -4.15 -2.52 33.32
C PHE A 148 -5.25 -2.03 34.27
N VAL A 149 -5.37 -2.61 35.47
CA VAL A 149 -6.34 -2.19 36.49
C VAL A 149 -6.06 -0.76 36.95
N HIS A 150 -4.80 -0.41 37.20
CA HIS A 150 -4.42 0.94 37.57
C HIS A 150 -4.75 1.95 36.45
N LEU A 151 -4.49 1.59 35.19
CA LEU A 151 -4.84 2.42 34.04
C LEU A 151 -6.36 2.64 33.95
N ALA A 152 -7.16 1.58 34.10
CA ALA A 152 -8.61 1.67 34.09
C ALA A 152 -9.14 2.61 35.19
N GLN A 153 -8.60 2.51 36.41
CA GLN A 153 -8.94 3.40 37.52
C GLN A 153 -8.59 4.87 37.22
N SER A 154 -7.41 5.13 36.66
CA SER A 154 -7.03 6.50 36.29
C SER A 154 -7.91 7.09 35.20
N ILE A 155 -8.35 6.27 34.22
CA ILE A 155 -9.27 6.73 33.17
C ILE A 155 -10.65 7.03 33.75
N GLU A 156 -11.18 6.18 34.64
CA GLU A 156 -12.45 6.45 35.33
C GLU A 156 -12.38 7.74 36.16
N GLU A 157 -11.26 7.99 36.82
CA GLU A 157 -11.03 9.23 37.57
C GLU A 157 -10.94 10.46 36.66
N GLU A 158 -10.23 10.37 35.54
CA GLU A 158 -10.12 11.45 34.56
C GLU A 158 -11.45 11.75 33.85
N GLU A 159 -12.22 10.72 33.48
CA GLU A 159 -13.56 10.88 32.92
C GLU A 159 -14.54 11.46 33.95
N TYR A 160 -14.41 11.09 35.22
CA TYR A 160 -15.19 11.68 36.31
C TYR A 160 -14.81 13.14 36.58
N GLU A 161 -13.52 13.49 36.54
CA GLU A 161 -13.01 14.86 36.67
C GLU A 161 -13.49 15.78 35.53
N GLN A 162 -13.58 15.24 34.31
CA GLN A 162 -14.05 15.96 33.11
C GLN A 162 -15.57 15.95 32.95
N SER A 163 -16.28 15.16 33.75
CA SER A 163 -17.74 15.03 33.68
C SER A 163 -18.46 16.19 34.37
N CYS A 164 -19.50 16.72 33.71
CA CYS A 164 -20.39 17.75 34.25
C CYS A 164 -21.18 17.32 35.51
N PHE A 165 -21.04 16.07 35.96
CA PHE A 165 -21.68 15.52 37.16
C PHE A 165 -20.86 15.68 38.44
N ARG A 166 -19.70 16.34 38.40
CA ARG A 166 -18.91 16.62 39.60
C ARG A 166 -19.77 17.42 40.59
N LYS A 167 -20.14 16.79 41.71
CA LYS A 167 -20.94 17.45 42.75
C LYS A 167 -20.11 18.60 43.34
N SER A 168 -20.66 19.81 43.28
CA SER A 168 -20.19 20.98 44.03
C SER A 168 -20.11 20.68 45.52
#